data_AF-A0AA86PY17-F1
#
_entry.id   AF-A0AA86PY17-F1
#
_cell.length_a   1.000
_cell.length_b   1.000
_cell.length_c   1.000
_cell.angle_alpha   90.00
_cell.angle_beta   90.00
_cell.angle_gamma   90.00
#
_symmetry.space_group_name_H-M   'P 1'
#
loop_
_entity.id
_entity.type
_entity.pdbx_description
1 polymer ?
#
loop_
_entity_poly.entity_id
_entity_poly.type
_entity_poly.pdbx_seq_one_letter_code
_entity_poly.pdbx_strand_id
1 'polypeptide(L)'
;MWKDSFSKQLRMYLQLEFRVQAVSDMQTYQFIHSRYIKSGTWAKVAVLCGVTEKNVHDYYHNTWSKQFCDSYEEYKPEMLRQLERLVNTSMPKSEVLHQIIFNLQQQHPQKNFHQISLRQILAHAYERLQKKQHEHSQTFRKARNDPTQTHREEQQPVFLQRLSQVEQFDVAALVAQLKQLVQ
;
A
#
# COMPACT_ATOMS: atom_id res chain seq x y z
N MET A 1 -20.79 -0.65 -24.83
CA MET A 1 -19.63 0.22 -25.18
C MET A 1 -19.76 1.59 -24.50
N TRP A 2 -19.91 1.64 -23.16
CA TRP A 2 -19.94 2.93 -22.44
C TRP A 2 -18.54 3.38 -21.99
N LYS A 3 -17.64 2.42 -21.72
CA LYS A 3 -16.24 2.67 -21.34
C LYS A 3 -15.48 3.50 -22.39
N ASP A 4 -15.70 3.22 -23.67
CA ASP A 4 -15.04 3.92 -24.79
C ASP A 4 -15.45 5.40 -24.89
N SER A 5 -16.61 5.77 -24.35
CA SER A 5 -17.10 7.14 -24.30
C SER A 5 -17.00 7.77 -22.91
N PHE A 6 -16.43 7.07 -21.94
CA PHE A 6 -16.38 7.50 -20.54
C PHE A 6 -15.68 8.85 -20.37
N SER A 7 -14.48 9.03 -20.93
CA SER A 7 -13.74 10.30 -20.83
C SER A 7 -14.55 11.48 -21.38
N LYS A 8 -15.28 11.28 -22.48
CA LYS A 8 -16.13 12.31 -23.10
C LYS A 8 -17.30 12.67 -22.18
N GLN A 9 -18.00 11.68 -21.63
CA GLN A 9 -19.15 11.91 -20.76
C GLN A 9 -18.74 12.53 -19.42
N LEU A 10 -17.60 12.12 -18.87
CA LEU A 10 -17.02 12.72 -17.67
C LEU A 10 -16.66 14.19 -17.91
N ARG A 11 -15.98 14.53 -19.01
CA ARG A 11 -15.73 15.93 -19.38
C ARG A 11 -17.01 16.73 -19.55
N MET A 12 -18.00 16.18 -20.25
CA MET A 12 -19.29 16.84 -20.46
C MET A 12 -19.99 17.14 -19.13
N TYR A 13 -20.01 16.18 -18.20
CA TYR A 13 -20.51 16.41 -16.85
C TYR A 13 -19.76 17.54 -16.14
N LEU A 14 -18.42 17.51 -16.16
CA LEU A 14 -17.61 18.54 -15.50
C LEU A 14 -17.83 19.94 -16.10
N GLN A 15 -18.03 20.00 -17.41
CA GLN A 15 -18.36 21.25 -18.11
C GLN A 15 -19.73 21.78 -17.69
N LEU A 16 -20.74 20.92 -17.60
CA LEU A 16 -22.11 21.31 -17.24
C LEU A 16 -22.21 21.73 -15.76
N GLU A 17 -21.61 20.96 -14.85
CA GLU A 17 -21.75 21.15 -13.40
C GLU A 17 -20.79 22.20 -12.85
N PHE A 18 -19.55 22.23 -13.33
CA PHE A 18 -18.48 23.05 -12.76
C PHE A 18 -17.94 24.11 -13.73
N ARG A 19 -18.50 24.21 -14.95
CA ARG A 19 -18.02 25.11 -16.02
C ARG A 19 -16.54 24.93 -16.36
N VAL A 20 -16.04 23.71 -16.19
CA VAL A 20 -14.64 23.36 -16.47
C VAL A 20 -14.49 23.03 -17.95
N GLN A 21 -13.57 23.72 -18.62
CA GLN A 21 -13.19 23.43 -20.00
C GLN A 21 -11.96 22.51 -20.06
N ALA A 22 -12.07 21.31 -19.51
CA ALA A 22 -10.99 20.33 -19.59
C ALA A 22 -10.91 19.78 -21.02
N VAL A 23 -9.77 19.99 -21.69
CA VAL A 23 -9.55 19.53 -23.07
C VAL A 23 -8.93 18.14 -23.15
N SER A 24 -8.33 17.66 -22.06
CA SER A 24 -7.67 16.34 -22.02
C SER A 24 -8.10 15.48 -20.84
N ASP A 25 -7.83 14.18 -20.97
CA ASP A 25 -8.00 13.16 -19.93
C ASP A 25 -7.17 13.50 -18.67
N MET A 26 -5.91 13.94 -18.86
CA MET A 26 -5.04 14.35 -17.75
C MET A 26 -5.59 15.56 -16.99
N GLN A 27 -6.07 16.59 -17.69
CA GLN A 27 -6.68 17.76 -17.04
C GLN A 27 -7.96 17.39 -16.29
N THR A 28 -8.76 16.48 -16.87
CA THR A 28 -9.96 15.94 -16.23
C THR A 28 -9.58 15.22 -14.93
N TYR A 29 -8.56 14.35 -14.99
CA TYR A 29 -8.04 13.66 -13.81
C TYR A 29 -7.55 14.63 -12.73
N GLN A 30 -6.72 15.62 -13.09
CA GLN A 30 -6.20 16.63 -12.17
C GLN A 30 -7.32 17.46 -11.52
N PHE A 31 -8.35 17.84 -12.28
CA PHE A 31 -9.50 18.55 -11.75
C PHE A 31 -10.24 17.71 -10.69
N ILE A 32 -10.53 16.45 -11.02
CA ILE A 32 -11.20 15.52 -10.10
C ILE A 32 -10.34 15.26 -8.86
N HIS A 33 -9.03 15.13 -9.01
CA HIS A 33 -8.13 14.82 -7.91
C HIS A 33 -7.90 16.01 -6.97
N SER A 34 -7.86 17.24 -7.50
CA SER A 34 -7.66 18.46 -6.71
C SER A 34 -8.93 18.94 -6.00
N ARG A 35 -10.11 18.48 -6.44
CA ARG A 35 -11.40 18.88 -5.87
C ARG A 35 -11.97 17.73 -5.06
N TYR A 36 -12.54 18.04 -3.90
CA TYR A 36 -13.46 17.11 -3.26
C TYR A 36 -14.72 17.00 -4.12
N ILE A 37 -14.78 15.94 -4.93
CA ILE A 37 -15.95 15.66 -5.74
C ILE A 37 -17.12 15.35 -4.82
N LYS A 38 -18.21 16.11 -4.99
CA LYS A 38 -19.42 15.95 -4.20
C LYS A 38 -19.99 14.54 -4.36
N SER A 39 -20.55 14.03 -3.27
CA SER A 39 -21.39 12.83 -3.27
C SER A 39 -22.45 12.94 -4.37
N GLY A 40 -22.63 11.87 -5.16
CA GLY A 40 -23.57 11.82 -6.28
C GLY A 40 -23.02 12.21 -7.65
N THR A 41 -21.75 12.62 -7.75
CA THR A 41 -21.10 12.83 -9.06
C THR A 41 -21.12 11.58 -9.92
N TRP A 42 -20.81 10.43 -9.33
CA TRP A 42 -20.82 9.15 -10.05
C TRP A 42 -22.21 8.75 -10.50
N ALA A 43 -23.25 9.06 -9.72
CA ALA A 43 -24.64 8.88 -10.14
C ALA A 43 -24.98 9.70 -11.40
N LYS A 44 -24.59 10.99 -11.44
CA LYS A 44 -24.82 11.85 -12.61
C LYS A 44 -24.07 11.36 -13.85
N VAL A 45 -22.80 10.98 -13.69
CA VAL A 45 -22.01 10.41 -14.79
C VAL A 45 -22.61 9.08 -15.25
N ALA A 46 -23.12 8.25 -14.34
CA ALA A 46 -23.75 6.98 -14.66
C ALA A 46 -25.03 7.13 -15.49
N VAL A 47 -25.83 8.18 -15.26
CA VAL A 47 -26.97 8.54 -16.12
C VAL A 47 -26.48 8.83 -17.55
N LEU A 48 -25.38 9.58 -17.71
CA LEU A 48 -24.80 9.84 -19.04
C LEU A 48 -24.25 8.57 -19.71
N CYS A 49 -23.67 7.66 -18.92
CA CYS A 49 -23.14 6.38 -19.38
C CYS A 49 -24.23 5.33 -19.69
N GLY A 50 -25.47 5.54 -19.22
CA GLY A 50 -26.52 4.52 -19.30
C GLY A 50 -26.20 3.26 -18.48
N VAL A 51 -25.51 3.39 -17.35
CA VAL A 51 -25.19 2.27 -16.44
C VAL A 51 -25.44 2.65 -14.98
N THR A 52 -25.17 1.73 -14.06
CA THR A 52 -25.30 1.98 -12.61
C THR A 52 -24.16 2.87 -12.09
N GLU A 53 -24.43 3.63 -11.03
CA GLU A 53 -23.43 4.43 -10.31
C GLU A 53 -22.20 3.59 -9.92
N LYS A 54 -22.44 2.40 -9.37
CA LYS A 54 -21.38 1.46 -8.98
C LYS A 54 -20.44 1.13 -10.14
N ASN A 55 -20.97 0.86 -11.33
CA ASN A 55 -20.14 0.53 -12.49
C ASN A 55 -19.23 1.70 -12.89
N VAL A 56 -19.75 2.93 -12.88
CA VAL A 56 -18.96 4.13 -13.17
C VAL A 56 -17.91 4.39 -12.11
N HIS A 57 -18.30 4.34 -10.83
CA HIS A 57 -17.40 4.52 -9.70
C HIS A 57 -16.24 3.51 -9.76
N ASP A 58 -16.58 2.22 -9.91
CA ASP A 58 -15.59 1.14 -9.94
C ASP A 58 -14.68 1.26 -11.17
N TYR A 59 -15.22 1.61 -12.34
CA TYR A 59 -14.41 1.82 -13.52
C TYR A 59 -13.46 3.02 -13.38
N TYR A 60 -13.94 4.12 -12.81
CA TYR A 60 -13.12 5.30 -12.55
C TYR A 60 -11.93 4.93 -11.66
N HIS A 61 -12.18 4.35 -10.47
CA HIS A 61 -11.12 4.07 -9.49
C HIS A 61 -10.23 2.88 -9.85
N ASN A 62 -10.75 1.87 -10.55
CA ASN A 62 -10.00 0.63 -10.82
C ASN A 62 -9.31 0.62 -12.18
N THR A 63 -9.73 1.44 -13.13
CA THR A 63 -9.20 1.42 -14.50
C THR A 63 -8.83 2.81 -14.97
N TRP A 64 -9.77 3.74 -15.03
CA TRP A 64 -9.55 5.02 -15.70
C TRP A 64 -8.57 5.92 -14.95
N SER A 65 -8.63 6.04 -13.62
CA SER A 65 -7.70 6.86 -12.84
C SER A 65 -6.27 6.33 -12.87
N LYS A 66 -6.09 5.01 -12.95
CA LYS A 66 -4.79 4.35 -12.86
C LYS A 66 -3.88 4.66 -14.05
N GLN A 67 -4.45 5.02 -15.21
CA GLN A 67 -3.65 5.36 -16.38
C GLN A 67 -2.83 6.65 -16.20
N PHE A 68 -3.14 7.47 -15.19
CA PHE A 68 -2.41 8.70 -14.85
C PHE A 68 -1.44 8.51 -13.67
N CYS A 69 -1.28 7.27 -13.21
CA CYS A 69 -0.39 6.93 -12.11
C CYS A 69 0.77 6.08 -12.62
N ASP A 70 1.92 6.21 -11.97
CA ASP A 70 3.07 5.38 -12.20
C ASP A 70 2.85 3.95 -11.66
N SER A 71 3.44 2.98 -12.36
CA SER A 71 3.49 1.59 -11.91
C SER A 71 4.37 1.48 -10.67
N TYR A 72 3.89 0.75 -9.66
CA TYR A 72 4.65 0.46 -8.43
C TYR A 72 5.47 -0.84 -8.51
N GLU A 73 5.33 -1.63 -9.59
CA GLU A 73 5.87 -2.99 -9.65
C GLU A 73 7.40 -3.02 -9.50
N GLU A 74 8.11 -2.03 -10.04
CA GLU A 74 9.57 -1.89 -9.88
C GLU A 74 10.00 -1.62 -8.43
N TYR A 75 9.12 -1.01 -7.62
CA TYR A 75 9.37 -0.64 -6.22
C TYR A 75 8.82 -1.66 -5.21
N LYS A 76 8.16 -2.71 -5.69
CA LYS A 76 7.58 -3.74 -4.83
C LYS A 76 8.61 -4.42 -3.91
N PRO A 77 9.84 -4.78 -4.36
CA PRO A 77 10.84 -5.34 -3.45
C PRO A 77 11.25 -4.39 -2.32
N GLU A 78 11.32 -3.09 -2.62
CA GLU A 78 11.64 -2.07 -1.62
C GLU A 78 10.54 -1.98 -0.55
N MET A 79 9.29 -1.86 -0.98
CA MET A 79 8.12 -1.82 -0.09
C MET A 79 8.04 -3.07 0.81
N LEU A 80 8.30 -4.26 0.26
CA LEU A 80 8.28 -5.50 1.04
C LEU A 80 9.39 -5.58 2.08
N ARG A 81 10.60 -5.09 1.76
CA ARG A 81 11.68 -4.98 2.76
C ARG A 81 11.32 -4.04 3.91
N GLN A 82 10.68 -2.90 3.61
CA GLN A 82 10.22 -1.98 4.66
C GLN A 82 9.14 -2.64 5.51
N LEU A 83 8.22 -3.37 4.89
CA LEU A 83 7.15 -4.11 5.57
C LEU A 83 7.70 -5.17 6.53
N GLU A 84 8.67 -5.97 6.09
CA GLU A 84 9.30 -7.00 6.93
C GLU A 84 9.99 -6.42 8.18
N ARG A 85 10.53 -5.20 8.08
CA ARG A 85 11.12 -4.49 9.23
C ARG A 85 10.06 -4.00 10.21
N LEU A 86 8.94 -3.50 9.69
CA LEU A 86 7.91 -2.85 10.49
C LEU A 86 6.85 -3.81 11.04
N VAL A 87 6.66 -4.99 10.45
CA VAL A 87 5.59 -5.93 10.83
C VAL A 87 5.71 -6.46 12.26
N ASN A 88 6.93 -6.48 12.82
CA ASN A 88 7.21 -6.94 14.18
C ASN A 88 7.17 -5.82 15.22
N THR A 89 6.91 -4.58 14.80
CA THR A 89 6.80 -3.46 15.72
C THR A 89 5.42 -3.48 16.40
N SER A 90 5.28 -2.75 17.50
CA SER A 90 3.98 -2.54 18.17
C SER A 90 3.04 -1.59 17.40
N MET A 91 3.40 -1.17 16.18
CA MET A 91 2.61 -0.22 15.41
C MET A 91 1.33 -0.87 14.86
N PRO A 92 0.19 -0.16 14.89
CA PRO A 92 -1.02 -0.58 14.19
C PRO A 92 -0.76 -0.80 12.68
N LYS A 93 -1.43 -1.79 12.08
CA LYS A 93 -1.33 -2.10 10.64
C LYS A 93 -1.47 -0.84 9.78
N SER A 94 -2.46 0.02 10.07
CA SER A 94 -2.71 1.26 9.33
C SER A 94 -1.50 2.21 9.32
N GLU A 95 -0.81 2.33 10.45
CA GLU A 95 0.39 3.18 10.58
C GLU A 95 1.58 2.58 9.85
N VAL A 96 1.77 1.25 9.94
CA VAL A 96 2.80 0.55 9.16
C VAL A 96 2.60 0.81 7.67
N LEU A 97 1.38 0.65 7.15
CA LEU A 97 1.10 0.88 5.72
C LEU A 97 1.31 2.35 5.35
N HIS A 98 0.87 3.28 6.20
CA HIS A 98 1.08 4.71 5.98
C HIS A 98 2.57 5.02 5.88
N GLN A 99 3.38 4.55 6.84
CA GLN A 99 4.80 4.84 6.90
C GLN A 99 5.54 4.36 5.65
N ILE A 100 5.24 3.16 5.15
CA ILE A 100 5.87 2.61 3.95
C ILE A 100 5.51 3.45 2.71
N ILE A 101 4.24 3.82 2.57
CA ILE A 101 3.79 4.66 1.46
C ILE A 101 4.44 6.03 1.52
N PHE A 102 4.47 6.65 2.69
CA PHE A 102 5.11 7.94 2.92
C PHE A 102 6.59 7.88 2.55
N ASN A 103 7.34 6.89 3.04
CA ASN A 103 8.75 6.69 2.71
C ASN A 103 8.95 6.54 1.20
N LEU A 104 8.14 5.70 0.54
CA LEU A 104 8.23 5.50 -0.90
C LEU A 104 8.03 6.81 -1.68
N GLN A 105 7.08 7.65 -1.26
CA GLN A 105 6.84 8.95 -1.89
C GLN A 105 7.98 9.95 -1.66
N GLN A 106 8.60 9.94 -0.48
CA GLN A 106 9.77 10.78 -0.19
C GLN A 106 11.00 10.35 -0.98
N GLN A 107 11.17 9.04 -1.20
CA GLN A 107 12.30 8.49 -1.95
C GLN A 107 12.15 8.66 -3.47
N HIS A 108 10.90 8.74 -3.96
CA HIS A 108 10.59 8.85 -5.39
C HIS A 108 9.62 10.02 -5.66
N PRO A 109 10.00 11.28 -5.36
CA PRO A 109 9.11 12.44 -5.44
C PRO A 109 8.60 12.75 -6.86
N GLN A 110 9.31 12.26 -7.89
CA GLN A 110 8.93 12.38 -9.29
C GLN A 110 7.85 11.38 -9.73
N LYS A 111 7.49 10.40 -8.88
CA LYS A 111 6.52 9.35 -9.20
C LYS A 111 5.17 9.63 -8.57
N ASN A 112 4.11 9.48 -9.36
CA ASN A 112 2.72 9.61 -8.93
C ASN A 112 2.09 8.22 -8.73
N PHE A 113 2.29 7.61 -7.57
CA PHE A 113 1.74 6.28 -7.30
C PHE A 113 0.24 6.29 -7.00
N HIS A 114 -0.47 5.26 -7.47
CA HIS A 114 -1.87 5.04 -7.12
C HIS A 114 -2.01 4.53 -5.67
N GLN A 115 -2.39 5.43 -4.76
CA GLN A 115 -2.47 5.21 -3.31
C GLN A 115 -3.29 3.98 -2.90
N ILE A 116 -4.46 3.77 -3.52
CA ILE A 116 -5.32 2.63 -3.20
C ILE A 116 -4.63 1.32 -3.57
N SER A 117 -3.96 1.28 -4.73
CA SER A 117 -3.23 0.09 -5.15
C SER A 117 -2.09 -0.23 -4.19
N LEU A 118 -1.31 0.78 -3.77
CA LEU A 118 -0.24 0.60 -2.78
C LEU A 118 -0.78 0.05 -1.46
N ARG A 119 -1.87 0.61 -0.94
CA ARG A 119 -2.50 0.12 0.30
C ARG A 119 -2.97 -1.32 0.17
N GLN A 120 -3.59 -1.70 -0.95
CA GLN A 120 -4.08 -3.05 -1.18
C GLN A 120 -2.93 -4.07 -1.21
N ILE A 121 -1.87 -3.81 -2.00
CA ILE A 121 -0.75 -4.74 -2.10
C ILE A 121 -0.03 -4.91 -0.75
N LEU A 122 0.16 -3.81 -0.02
CA LEU A 122 0.78 -3.85 1.30
C LEU A 122 -0.10 -4.55 2.34
N ALA A 123 -1.41 -4.32 2.33
CA ALA A 123 -2.34 -4.99 3.24
C ALA A 123 -2.33 -6.50 3.07
N HIS A 124 -2.35 -6.98 1.82
CA HIS A 124 -2.24 -8.41 1.52
C HIS A 124 -0.88 -8.99 1.90
N ALA A 125 0.20 -8.27 1.64
CA ALA A 125 1.54 -8.69 2.05
C ALA A 125 1.67 -8.78 3.58
N TYR A 126 1.11 -7.82 4.31
CA TYR A 126 1.11 -7.77 5.78
C TYR A 126 0.40 -9.01 6.36
N GLU A 127 -0.80 -9.33 5.85
CA GLU A 127 -1.57 -10.50 6.29
C GLU A 127 -0.81 -11.81 6.05
N ARG A 128 -0.13 -11.93 4.91
CA ARG A 128 0.69 -13.10 4.59
C ARG A 128 1.89 -13.25 5.54
N LEU A 129 2.54 -12.15 5.92
CA LEU A 129 3.67 -12.17 6.86
C LEU A 129 3.21 -12.55 8.27
N GLN A 130 2.13 -11.93 8.77
CA GLN A 130 1.55 -12.25 10.06
C GLN A 130 1.15 -13.73 10.16
N LYS A 131 0.50 -14.28 9.13
CA LYS A 131 0.12 -15.70 9.09
C LYS A 131 1.34 -16.63 9.23
N LYS A 132 2.43 -16.35 8.50
CA LYS A 132 3.68 -17.15 8.59
C LYS A 132 4.28 -17.16 10.00
N GLN A 133 4.24 -16.03 10.70
CA GLN A 133 4.77 -15.91 12.07
C GLN A 133 3.96 -16.73 13.07
N HIS A 134 2.64 -16.76 12.92
CA HIS A 134 1.75 -17.56 13.75
C HIS A 134 1.96 -19.06 13.51
N GLU A 135 2.08 -19.49 12.25
CA GLU A 135 2.34 -20.90 11.89
C GLU A 135 3.67 -21.41 12.46
N HIS A 136 4.73 -20.58 12.42
CA HIS A 136 6.02 -20.92 12.99
C HIS A 136 5.95 -21.10 14.51
N SER A 137 5.25 -20.19 15.20
CA SER A 137 5.05 -20.25 16.66
C SER A 137 4.26 -21.49 17.11
N GLN A 138 3.28 -21.93 16.32
CA GLN A 138 2.50 -23.14 16.61
C GLN A 138 3.31 -24.44 16.41
N THR A 139 4.17 -24.47 15.39
CA THR A 139 4.99 -25.65 15.08
C THR A 139 5.97 -25.95 16.22
N PHE A 140 6.61 -24.92 16.79
CA PHE A 140 7.49 -25.08 17.96
C PHE A 140 6.78 -25.61 19.20
N ARG A 141 5.52 -25.21 19.44
CA ARG A 141 4.74 -25.71 20.59
C ARG A 141 4.37 -27.18 20.45
N LYS A 142 4.05 -27.65 19.24
CA LYS A 142 3.77 -29.06 18.98
C LYS A 142 5.02 -29.93 19.16
N ALA A 143 6.18 -29.48 18.67
CA ALA A 143 7.43 -30.20 18.84
C ALA A 143 7.84 -30.36 20.32
N ARG A 144 7.53 -29.37 21.17
CA ARG A 144 7.86 -29.42 22.60
C ARG A 144 6.94 -30.34 23.43
N ASN A 145 5.72 -30.57 22.97
CA ASN A 145 4.71 -31.36 23.69
C ASN A 145 4.60 -32.80 23.16
N ASP A 146 5.53 -33.25 22.31
CA ASP A 146 5.59 -34.64 21.89
C ASP A 146 6.34 -35.46 22.96
N PRO A 147 5.65 -36.24 23.80
CA PRO A 147 6.25 -36.99 24.92
C PRO A 147 7.21 -38.10 24.47
N THR A 148 7.25 -38.38 23.17
CA THR A 148 8.05 -39.47 22.58
C THR A 148 9.54 -39.14 22.46
N GLN A 149 9.99 -37.92 22.80
CA GLN A 149 11.41 -37.52 22.85
C GLN A 149 12.03 -37.57 24.26
N THR A 150 11.51 -38.41 25.15
CA THR A 150 12.13 -38.69 26.45
C THR A 150 13.15 -39.83 26.31
N HIS A 151 14.37 -39.51 25.86
CA HIS A 151 15.64 -40.24 26.03
C HIS A 151 16.55 -40.07 24.80
N ARG A 152 17.15 -38.90 24.64
CA ARG A 152 18.47 -38.83 24.00
C ARG A 152 19.29 -37.74 24.67
N GLU A 153 20.25 -38.22 25.46
CA GLU A 153 21.16 -37.46 26.31
C GLU A 153 21.96 -36.40 25.55
N GLU A 154 22.07 -35.23 26.21
CA GLU A 154 23.29 -34.43 26.37
C GLU A 154 24.28 -34.36 25.21
N GLN A 155 23.98 -33.53 24.21
CA GLN A 155 25.01 -32.70 23.58
C GLN A 155 24.43 -31.31 23.34
N GLN A 156 24.84 -30.34 24.18
CA GLN A 156 24.49 -28.92 24.00
C GLN A 156 25.05 -28.42 22.66
N PRO A 157 24.21 -27.96 21.70
CA PRO A 157 24.72 -27.28 20.54
C PRO A 157 25.05 -25.82 20.89
N VAL A 158 26.30 -25.44 20.65
CA VAL A 158 26.94 -24.10 20.79
C VAL A 158 26.26 -22.98 19.95
N PHE A 159 25.05 -23.21 19.43
CA PHE A 159 24.43 -22.36 18.43
C PHE A 159 23.70 -21.12 19.00
N LEU A 160 23.41 -21.07 20.31
CA LEU A 160 22.71 -19.94 20.93
C LEU A 160 23.59 -18.70 21.18
N GLN A 161 24.90 -18.74 20.91
CA GLN A 161 25.78 -17.56 21.06
C GLN A 161 25.84 -16.64 19.82
N ARG A 162 25.22 -17.00 18.68
CA ARG A 162 25.27 -16.15 17.46
C ARG A 162 24.05 -15.25 17.22
N LEU A 163 22.96 -15.42 17.97
CA LEU A 163 21.77 -14.55 17.82
C LEU A 163 21.78 -13.32 18.74
N SER A 164 22.72 -13.21 19.68
CA SER A 164 22.89 -12.02 20.51
C SER A 164 23.83 -10.96 19.92
N GLN A 165 24.30 -11.14 18.68
CA GLN A 165 25.20 -10.18 18.00
C GLN A 165 24.53 -9.38 16.87
N VAL A 166 23.21 -9.50 16.69
CA VAL A 166 22.47 -8.69 15.70
C VAL A 166 21.43 -7.86 16.44
N GLU A 167 21.86 -6.95 17.32
CA GLU A 167 21.00 -5.85 17.78
C GLU A 167 21.82 -4.82 18.56
N GLN A 168 22.41 -3.87 17.83
CA GLN A 168 22.46 -2.44 18.22
C GLN A 168 22.54 -1.62 16.92
N PHE A 169 21.43 -1.55 16.19
CA PHE A 169 21.26 -0.47 15.22
C PHE A 169 20.93 0.78 16.05
N ASP A 170 21.89 1.70 16.13
CA ASP A 170 21.74 2.93 16.90
C ASP A 170 20.72 3.86 16.22
N VAL A 171 19.46 3.73 16.61
CA VAL A 171 18.35 4.57 16.15
C VAL A 171 18.62 6.05 16.47
N ALA A 172 19.39 6.35 17.53
CA ALA A 172 19.74 7.73 17.85
C ALA A 172 20.72 8.33 16.82
N ALA A 173 21.66 7.53 16.30
CA ALA A 173 22.56 7.96 15.23
C ALA A 173 21.81 8.27 13.92
N LEU A 174 20.80 7.47 13.57
CA LEU A 174 19.98 7.70 12.37
C LEU A 174 19.12 8.97 12.51
N VAL A 175 18.55 9.22 13.69
CA VAL A 175 17.77 10.44 13.98
C VAL A 175 18.66 11.68 13.97
N ALA A 176 19.90 11.59 14.44
CA ALA A 176 20.87 12.70 14.38
C ALA A 176 21.24 13.06 12.94
N GLN A 177 21.45 12.06 12.07
CA GLN A 177 21.73 12.27 10.65
C GLN A 177 20.56 12.96 9.91
N LEU A 178 19.32 12.58 10.21
CA LEU A 178 18.15 13.21 9.61
C LEU A 178 17.98 14.67 10.03
N LYS A 179 18.36 15.04 11.27
CA LYS A 179 18.30 16.43 11.73
C LYS A 179 19.31 17.36 11.04
N GLN A 180 20.44 16.82 10.57
CA GLN A 180 21.46 17.61 9.86
C GLN A 180 21.09 17.92 8.40
N LEU A 181 20.20 17.14 7.79
CA LEU A 181 19.76 17.34 6.40
C LEU A 181 18.61 18.35 6.24
N VAL A 182 18.05 18.85 7.35
CA VAL A 182 16.89 19.75 7.38
C VAL A 182 17.29 21.20 7.76
N GLN A 183 18.59 21.48 7.87
CA GLN A 183 19.15 22.83 8.02
C GLN A 183 19.83 23.26 6.72
#